data_AF-A0A7X6L4J7-F1
#
_entry.id   AF-A0A7X6L4J7-F1
#
_cell.length_a   1.000
_cell.length_b   1.000
_cell.length_c   1.000
_cell.angle_alpha   90.00
_cell.angle_beta   90.00
_cell.angle_gamma   90.00
#
_symmetry.space_group_name_H-M   'P 1'
#
loop_
_entity.id
_entity.type
_entity.pdbx_description
1 polymer ?
#
loop_
_entity_poly.entity_id
_entity_poly.type
_entity_poly.pdbx_seq_one_letter_code
_entity_poly.pdbx_strand_id
1 'polypeptide(L)' 'MPAVSPSRLLTIPEACEQLRLSRWSVYQLIHRRELSTLKIGRRRFVPAAEIERFIGRLAEVGGPR' A
#
# COMPACT_ATOMS: atom_id res chain seq x y z
N MET A 1 -10.87 13.06 -17.23
CA MET A 1 -11.24 13.03 -15.80
C MET A 1 -10.71 11.73 -15.23
N PRO A 2 -9.83 11.72 -14.21
CA PRO A 2 -9.41 10.44 -13.65
C PRO A 2 -10.62 9.83 -12.94
N ALA A 3 -11.01 8.63 -13.37
CA ALA A 3 -12.00 7.84 -12.67
C ALA A 3 -11.44 7.54 -11.28
N VAL A 4 -11.94 8.22 -10.25
CA VAL A 4 -11.65 7.83 -8.87
C VAL A 4 -12.49 6.58 -8.61
N SER A 5 -11.93 5.43 -8.97
CA SER A 5 -12.45 4.14 -8.54
C SER A 5 -12.63 4.21 -7.02
N PRO A 6 -13.73 3.68 -6.45
CA PRO A 6 -14.00 3.80 -5.03
C PRO A 6 -12.76 3.34 -4.29
N SER A 7 -12.16 4.24 -3.52
CA SER A 7 -10.88 4.07 -2.86
C SER A 7 -10.99 2.91 -1.89
N ARG A 8 -10.71 1.70 -2.39
CA ARG A 8 -10.84 0.45 -1.64
C ARG A 8 -9.84 0.51 -0.51
N LEU A 9 -10.34 0.45 0.71
CA LEU A 9 -9.53 0.44 1.91
C LEU A 9 -9.25 -1.00 2.28
N LEU A 10 -7.97 -1.35 2.30
CA LEU A 10 -7.47 -2.65 2.71
C LEU A 10 -7.06 -2.57 4.18
N THR A 11 -7.36 -3.59 4.95
CA THR A 11 -6.77 -3.79 6.26
C THR A 11 -5.30 -4.17 6.13
N ILE A 12 -4.55 -4.10 7.24
CA ILE A 12 -3.13 -4.54 7.24
C ILE A 12 -2.97 -6.00 6.77
N PRO A 13 -3.80 -6.99 7.20
CA PRO A 13 -3.76 -8.34 6.66
C PRO A 13 -3.99 -8.41 5.15
N GLU A 14 -5.00 -7.71 4.62
CA GLU A 14 -5.28 -7.69 3.17
C GLU A 14 -4.13 -7.06 2.38
N ALA A 15 -3.49 -6.00 2.92
CA ALA A 15 -2.30 -5.40 2.32
C ALA A 15 -1.11 -6.37 2.31
N CYS A 16 -0.94 -7.18 3.36
CA CYS A 16 0.08 -8.22 3.41
C CYS A 16 -0.14 -9.27 2.32
N GLU A 17 -1.38 -9.72 2.14
CA GLU A 17 -1.76 -10.70 1.11
C GLU A 17 -1.53 -10.15 -0.30
N GLN A 18 -1.92 -8.91 -0.56
CA GLN A 18 -1.75 -8.21 -1.83
C GLN A 18 -0.27 -8.05 -2.20
N LEU A 19 0.56 -7.58 -1.26
CA LEU A 19 1.99 -7.38 -1.50
C LEU A 19 2.81 -8.66 -1.37
N ARG A 20 2.20 -9.78 -0.93
CA ARG A 20 2.90 -11.03 -0.56
C ARG A 20 4.02 -10.79 0.46
N LEU A 21 3.78 -9.89 1.41
CA LEU A 21 4.74 -9.49 2.43
C LEU A 21 4.30 -9.93 3.84
N SER A 22 5.27 -10.11 4.72
CA SER A 22 4.99 -10.32 6.14
C SER A 22 4.38 -9.06 6.78
N ARG A 23 3.62 -9.25 7.86
CA ARG A 23 3.12 -8.12 8.69
C ARG A 23 4.23 -7.18 9.11
N TRP A 24 5.40 -7.72 9.48
CA TRP A 24 6.55 -6.93 9.89
C TRP A 24 7.07 -6.07 8.74
N SER A 25 7.18 -6.62 7.53
CA SER A 25 7.60 -5.89 6.32
C SER A 25 6.61 -4.77 5.98
N VAL A 26 5.30 -5.02 6.05
CA VAL A 26 4.29 -3.98 5.82
C VAL A 26 4.40 -2.88 6.87
N TYR A 27 4.57 -3.22 8.16
CA TYR A 27 4.80 -2.21 9.20
C TYR A 27 6.10 -1.42 9.00
N GLN A 28 7.17 -2.04 8.50
CA GLN A 28 8.39 -1.34 8.12
C GLN A 28 8.13 -0.33 7.01
N LEU A 29 7.40 -0.69 5.95
CA LEU A 29 7.04 0.24 4.87
C LEU A 29 6.22 1.43 5.39
N ILE A 30 5.28 1.18 6.30
CA ILE A 30 4.48 2.23 6.94
C ILE A 30 5.37 3.13 7.80
N HIS A 31 6.28 2.54 8.59
CA HIS A 31 7.20 3.27 9.46
C HIS A 31 8.16 4.16 8.66
N ARG A 32 8.67 3.64 7.53
CA ARG A 32 9.52 4.36 6.57
C ARG A 32 8.74 5.39 5.73
N ARG A 33 7.43 5.52 5.93
CA ARG A 33 6.52 6.38 5.15
C ARG A 33 6.52 6.06 3.65
N GLU A 34 6.90 4.83 3.28
CA GLU A 34 6.84 4.36 1.90
C GLU A 34 5.42 3.92 1.51
N LEU A 35 4.61 3.51 2.49
CA LEU A 35 3.22 3.10 2.33
C LEU A 35 2.30 3.97 3.20
N SER A 36 1.48 4.80 2.58
CA SER A 36 0.53 5.67 3.29
C SER A 36 -0.63 4.86 3.88
N THR A 37 -1.03 5.21 5.10
CA THR A 37 -2.15 4.55 5.78
C THR A 37 -3.13 5.58 6.32
N LEU A 38 -4.40 5.20 6.33
CA LEU A 38 -5.49 5.95 6.90
C LEU A 38 -5.87 5.34 8.24
N LYS A 39 -5.96 6.17 9.28
CA LYS A 39 -6.45 5.77 10.58
C LYS A 39 -7.93 6.14 10.68
N ILE A 40 -8.79 5.14 10.79
CA ILE A 40 -10.23 5.32 10.99
C ILE A 40 -10.58 4.76 12.37
N GLY A 41 -10.79 5.66 13.33
CA GLY A 41 -10.96 5.32 14.74
C GLY A 41 -9.74 4.58 15.31
N ARG A 42 -9.94 3.33 15.75
CA ARG A 42 -8.89 2.47 16.32
C ARG A 42 -8.16 1.63 15.27
N ARG A 43 -8.67 1.55 14.04
CA ARG A 43 -8.16 0.65 12.99
C ARG A 43 -7.36 1.43 11.95
N ARG A 44 -6.35 0.79 11.37
CA ARG A 44 -5.56 1.32 10.25
C ARG A 44 -5.93 0.59 8.97
N PHE A 45 -6.03 1.37 7.91
CA PHE A 45 -6.33 0.91 6.57
C PHE A 45 -5.28 1.44 5.59
N VAL A 46 -5.04 0.70 4.52
CA VAL A 46 -4.17 1.04 3.41
C VAL A 46 -5.06 1.24 2.20
N PRO A 47 -5.04 2.42 1.54
CA PRO A 47 -5.73 2.58 0.27
C PRO A 47 -5.15 1.65 -0.79
N ALA A 48 -5.99 0.96 -1.57
CA ALA A 48 -5.53 0.12 -2.67
C ALA A 48 -4.71 0.91 -3.71
N ALA A 49 -5.09 2.17 -3.98
CA ALA A 49 -4.32 3.06 -4.84
C ALA A 49 -2.88 3.31 -4.33
N GLU A 50 -2.67 3.26 -3.01
CA GLU A 50 -1.35 3.41 -2.42
C GLU A 50 -0.47 2.17 -2.67
N ILE A 51 -1.07 0.97 -2.61
CA ILE A 51 -0.43 -0.29 -2.95
C ILE A 51 0.00 -0.27 -4.42
N GLU A 52 -0.90 0.12 -5.32
CA GLU A 52 -0.60 0.26 -6.75
C GLU A 52 0.52 1.28 -7.00
N ARG A 53 0.48 2.45 -6.35
CA ARG A 53 1.55 3.46 -6.43
C ARG A 53 2.89 2.92 -5.93
N PHE A 54 2.88 2.12 -4.86
CA PHE A 54 4.09 1.49 -4.33
C PHE A 54 4.68 0.49 -5.32
N ILE A 55 3.85 -0.38 -5.90
CA ILE A 55 4.28 -1.34 -6.93
C ILE A 55 4.82 -0.61 -8.17
N GLY A 56 4.13 0.43 -8.64
CA GLY A 56 4.57 1.25 -9.78
C GLY A 56 5.96 1.84 -9.55
N ARG A 57 6.21 2.47 -8.39
CA ARG A 57 7.54 2.99 -8.03
C ARG A 57 8.62 1.91 -8.03
N LEU A 58 8.32 0.71 -7.52
CA LEU A 58 9.28 -0.40 -7.51
C LEU A 58 9.59 -0.90 -8.93
N ALA A 59 8.59 -0.95 -9.80
CA ALA A 59 8.76 -1.36 -11.19
C ALA A 59 9.67 -0.38 -11.96
N GLU A 60 9.59 0.93 -11.69
CA GLU A 60 10.47 1.93 -12.29
C GLU A 60 11.92 1.80 -11.80
N VAL A 61 12.13 1.45 -10.53
CA VAL A 61 13.48 1.27 -9.95
C VAL A 61 14.15 -0.03 -10.43
N GLY A 62 13.35 -1.06 -10.72
CA GLY A 62 13.83 -2.38 -11.18
C GLY A 62 13.79 -2.61 -12.70
N GLY A 63 13.39 -1.61 -13.49
CA GLY A 63 13.32 -1.73 -14.95
C GLY A 63 14.71 -1.92 -15.58
N PRO A 64 14.84 -2.73 -16.66
CA PRO A 64 16.11 -2.92 -17.33
C PRO A 64 16.57 -1.58 -17.89
N ARG A 65 17.76 -1.15 -17.48
CA ARG A 65 18.49 -0.11 -18.20
C ARG A 65 19.01 -0.66 -19.51
#